data_AF-A0A9D8LL16-F1
#
_entry.id   AF-A0A9D8LL16-F1
#
_cell.length_a   1.000
_cell.length_b   1.000
_cell.length_c   1.000
_cell.angle_alpha   90.00
_cell.angle_beta   90.00
_cell.angle_gamma   90.00
#
_symmetry.space_group_name_H-M   'P 1'
#
loop_
_entity.id
_entity.type
_entity.pdbx_description
1 polymer ?
#
loop_
_entity_poly.entity_id
_entity_poly.type
_entity_poly.pdbx_seq_one_letter_code
_entity_poly.pdbx_strand_id
1 'polypeptide(L)'
;EAQENVALQVAEQMSDYLLKGAITNAVNFPSITAEEAPRVKPFVDLAEKLGSFLGQLTEAPVKGIRIEYEGAVASLNLKAISAAAITGVLRPFLPEINMVNSAMVAKEKGIVVEELTREVAGNLESVIRIVVEAQDMPRHASGTVFHDGKPRIIEIRDIQVDAEFAPHMLYVRNADKPGFIGQFGSVLGEAGVNVATFNLGRDKPGGDAICYVAVDEAISDELLAKIHEIPMVKRARRLKF
;
A
#
# COMPACT_ATOMS: atom_id res chain seq x y z
N GLU A 1 19.65 -17.68 -36.60
CA GLU A 1 18.57 -18.60 -36.17
C GLU A 1 18.30 -18.63 -34.67
N ALA A 2 19.01 -19.39 -33.82
CA ALA A 2 18.64 -19.49 -32.39
C ALA A 2 18.72 -18.16 -31.63
N GLN A 3 19.79 -17.36 -31.85
CA GLN A 3 19.92 -16.04 -31.22
C GLN A 3 18.94 -15.00 -31.76
N GLU A 4 18.57 -15.08 -33.04
CA GLU A 4 17.55 -14.20 -33.64
C GLU A 4 16.17 -14.48 -33.06
N ASN A 5 15.80 -15.74 -32.88
CA ASN A 5 14.53 -16.11 -32.28
C ASN A 5 14.43 -15.63 -30.82
N VAL A 6 15.53 -15.72 -30.05
CA VAL A 6 15.58 -15.17 -28.69
C VAL A 6 15.45 -13.64 -28.69
N ALA A 7 16.14 -12.94 -29.60
CA ALA A 7 16.02 -11.49 -29.72
C ALA A 7 14.62 -11.04 -30.10
N LEU A 8 13.97 -11.74 -31.05
CA LEU A 8 12.58 -11.49 -31.44
C LEU A 8 11.63 -11.68 -30.26
N GLN A 9 11.80 -12.79 -29.52
CA GLN A 9 10.97 -13.09 -28.36
C GLN A 9 11.10 -12.03 -27.26
N VAL A 10 12.32 -11.54 -27.00
CA VAL A 10 12.53 -10.43 -26.04
C VAL A 10 11.89 -9.14 -26.53
N ALA A 11 11.99 -8.82 -27.82
CA ALA A 11 11.36 -7.62 -28.39
C ALA A 11 9.82 -7.70 -28.31
N GLU A 12 9.23 -8.86 -28.59
CA GLU A 12 7.79 -9.11 -28.44
C GLU A 12 7.35 -8.98 -26.98
N GLN A 13 8.10 -9.53 -26.03
CA GLN A 13 7.83 -9.37 -24.60
C GLN A 13 7.88 -7.92 -24.14
N MET A 14 8.87 -7.15 -24.60
CA MET A 14 8.95 -5.72 -24.31
C MET A 14 7.75 -4.97 -24.90
N SER A 15 7.37 -5.29 -26.14
CA SER A 15 6.20 -4.70 -26.80
C SER A 15 4.90 -5.00 -26.04
N ASP A 16 4.66 -6.26 -25.68
CA ASP A 16 3.47 -6.69 -24.95
C ASP A 16 3.39 -6.06 -23.55
N TYR A 17 4.52 -5.88 -22.86
CA TYR A 17 4.56 -5.14 -21.61
C TYR A 17 4.25 -3.65 -21.80
N LEU A 18 4.89 -2.99 -22.77
CA LEU A 18 4.71 -1.54 -22.96
C LEU A 18 3.32 -1.19 -23.51
N LEU A 19 2.73 -2.04 -24.34
CA LEU A 19 1.44 -1.77 -24.99
C LEU A 19 0.24 -2.34 -24.21
N LYS A 20 0.39 -3.53 -23.62
CA LYS A 20 -0.72 -4.27 -22.98
C LYS A 20 -0.45 -4.51 -21.49
N GLY A 21 0.78 -4.32 -21.03
CA GLY A 21 1.29 -4.71 -19.71
C GLY A 21 1.09 -6.18 -19.37
N ALA A 22 1.15 -7.03 -20.40
CA ALA A 22 1.29 -8.46 -20.23
C ALA A 22 2.76 -8.80 -19.92
N ILE A 23 2.99 -9.80 -19.07
CA ILE A 23 4.33 -10.28 -18.73
C ILE A 23 4.34 -11.79 -18.90
N THR A 24 4.99 -12.26 -19.97
CA THR A 24 5.11 -13.67 -20.33
C THR A 24 6.57 -14.13 -20.25
N ASN A 25 6.80 -15.37 -19.82
CA ASN A 25 8.13 -16.02 -19.75
C ASN A 25 9.22 -15.25 -18.97
N ALA A 26 8.85 -14.38 -18.05
CA ALA A 26 9.81 -13.81 -17.12
C ALA A 26 10.24 -14.91 -16.15
N VAL A 27 11.53 -15.24 -16.18
CA VAL A 27 12.12 -16.43 -15.54
C VAL A 27 11.71 -16.59 -14.06
N ASN A 28 11.38 -15.49 -13.39
CA ASN A 28 10.97 -15.46 -11.98
C ASN A 28 9.86 -14.43 -11.66
N PHE A 29 9.16 -13.85 -12.65
CA PHE A 29 8.08 -12.89 -12.39
C PHE A 29 6.73 -13.62 -12.44
N PRO A 30 5.74 -13.28 -11.57
CA PRO A 30 4.39 -13.83 -11.69
C PRO A 30 3.79 -13.52 -13.06
N SER A 31 3.64 -14.53 -13.92
CA SER A 31 3.15 -14.33 -15.28
C SER A 31 1.74 -13.74 -15.27
N ILE A 32 1.52 -12.62 -15.94
CA ILE A 32 0.21 -11.99 -16.13
C ILE A 32 -0.09 -12.01 -17.62
N THR A 33 -1.15 -12.71 -18.02
CA THR A 33 -1.55 -12.76 -19.43
C THR A 33 -2.17 -11.44 -19.87
N ALA A 34 -2.20 -11.17 -21.18
CA ALA A 34 -2.83 -9.96 -21.70
C ALA A 34 -4.34 -9.89 -21.39
N GLU A 35 -5.00 -11.04 -21.28
CA GLU A 35 -6.42 -11.15 -20.93
C GLU A 35 -6.68 -10.85 -19.44
N GLU A 36 -5.78 -11.29 -18.56
CA GLU A 36 -5.89 -11.05 -17.11
C GLU A 36 -5.47 -9.63 -16.71
N ALA A 37 -4.54 -9.03 -17.46
CA ALA A 37 -3.90 -7.76 -17.12
C ALA A 37 -4.89 -6.63 -16.71
N PRO A 38 -6.00 -6.37 -17.43
CA PRO A 38 -6.95 -5.32 -17.05
C PRO A 38 -7.60 -5.55 -15.68
N ARG A 39 -7.79 -6.82 -15.29
CA ARG A 39 -8.43 -7.20 -14.02
C ARG A 39 -7.42 -7.29 -12.88
N VAL A 40 -6.20 -7.75 -13.15
CA VAL A 40 -5.18 -8.01 -12.12
C VAL A 40 -4.37 -6.77 -11.75
N LYS A 41 -4.02 -5.92 -12.73
CA LYS A 41 -3.13 -4.76 -12.49
C LYS A 41 -3.63 -3.81 -11.40
N PRO A 42 -4.91 -3.44 -11.32
CA PRO A 42 -5.38 -2.54 -10.25
C PRO A 42 -5.16 -3.13 -8.86
N PHE A 43 -5.32 -4.45 -8.70
CA PHE A 43 -5.10 -5.13 -7.42
C PHE A 43 -3.61 -5.32 -7.10
N VAL A 44 -2.77 -5.48 -8.11
CA VAL A 44 -1.30 -5.45 -7.96
C VAL A 44 -0.85 -4.08 -7.44
N ASP A 45 -1.34 -3.00 -8.03
CA ASP A 45 -1.08 -1.62 -7.60
C ASP A 45 -1.60 -1.37 -6.17
N LEU A 46 -2.83 -1.82 -5.87
CA LEU A 46 -3.39 -1.75 -4.52
C LEU A 46 -2.51 -2.47 -3.50
N ALA A 47 -2.10 -3.72 -3.79
CA ALA A 47 -1.30 -4.52 -2.89
C ALA A 47 0.09 -3.91 -2.65
N GLU A 48 0.74 -3.41 -3.69
CA GLU A 48 2.01 -2.71 -3.57
C GLU A 48 1.89 -1.44 -2.71
N LYS A 49 0.84 -0.64 -2.92
CA LYS A 49 0.59 0.59 -2.15
C LYS A 49 0.22 0.29 -0.70
N LEU A 50 -0.65 -0.69 -0.43
CA LEU A 50 -0.94 -1.14 0.95
C LEU A 50 0.32 -1.67 1.64
N GLY A 51 1.13 -2.46 0.92
CA GLY A 51 2.40 -2.94 1.42
C GLY A 51 3.35 -1.79 1.77
N SER A 52 3.53 -0.84 0.85
CA SER A 52 4.36 0.36 1.03
C SER A 52 3.89 1.21 2.21
N PHE A 53 2.58 1.39 2.37
CA PHE A 53 1.99 2.06 3.52
C PHE A 53 2.40 1.40 4.84
N LEU A 54 2.21 0.08 4.95
CA LEU A 54 2.55 -0.65 6.18
C LEU A 54 4.05 -0.72 6.44
N GLY A 55 4.86 -0.88 5.39
CA GLY A 55 6.31 -0.88 5.46
C GLY A 55 6.86 0.44 6.00
N GLN A 56 6.38 1.57 5.48
CA GLN A 56 6.81 2.92 5.93
C GLN A 56 6.37 3.25 7.37
N LEU A 57 5.33 2.59 7.88
CA LEU A 57 4.89 2.71 9.29
C LEU A 57 5.60 1.72 10.23
N THR A 58 6.44 0.84 9.71
CA THR A 58 7.14 -0.20 10.45
C THR A 58 8.60 0.20 10.67
N GLU A 59 9.05 0.16 11.93
CA GLU A 59 10.44 0.45 12.30
C GLU A 59 11.13 -0.75 12.93
N ALA A 60 10.35 -1.67 13.50
CA ALA A 60 10.86 -2.90 14.08
C ALA A 60 11.02 -4.00 13.01
N PRO A 61 11.88 -5.01 13.25
CA PRO A 61 12.03 -6.14 12.33
C PRO A 61 10.69 -6.84 12.04
N VAL A 62 10.40 -7.03 10.75
CA VAL A 62 9.25 -7.79 10.26
C VAL A 62 9.51 -9.29 10.45
N LYS A 63 8.56 -9.99 11.04
CA LYS A 63 8.58 -11.45 11.28
C LYS A 63 7.62 -12.19 10.35
N GLY A 64 6.54 -11.54 9.94
CA GLY A 64 5.55 -12.15 9.06
C GLY A 64 4.72 -11.14 8.29
N ILE A 65 4.18 -11.59 7.16
CA ILE A 65 3.26 -10.85 6.31
C ILE A 65 2.09 -11.78 6.00
N ARG A 66 0.90 -11.42 6.47
CA ARG A 66 -0.35 -12.11 6.10
C ARG A 66 -1.12 -11.26 5.11
N ILE A 67 -1.59 -11.89 4.03
CA ILE A 67 -2.40 -11.25 3.01
C ILE A 67 -3.73 -11.97 2.94
N GLU A 68 -4.82 -11.26 3.17
CA GLU A 68 -6.17 -11.78 3.11
C GLU A 68 -6.86 -11.21 1.86
N TYR A 69 -7.38 -12.10 1.03
CA TYR A 69 -8.12 -11.81 -0.20
C TYR A 69 -9.59 -12.17 0.01
N GLU A 70 -10.47 -11.18 -0.06
CA GLU A 70 -11.89 -11.39 0.14
C GLU A 70 -12.68 -11.03 -1.13
N GLY A 71 -13.65 -11.86 -1.50
CA GLY A 71 -14.53 -11.59 -2.64
C GLY A 71 -13.89 -11.93 -3.98
N ALA A 72 -14.24 -11.17 -5.03
CA ALA A 72 -13.86 -11.49 -6.41
C ALA A 72 -12.34 -11.53 -6.65
N VAL A 73 -11.55 -10.74 -5.91
CA VAL A 73 -10.08 -10.76 -5.97
C VAL A 73 -9.47 -12.12 -5.63
N ALA A 74 -10.13 -12.93 -4.80
CA ALA A 74 -9.68 -14.27 -4.43
C ALA A 74 -9.61 -15.25 -5.62
N SER A 75 -10.30 -14.93 -6.73
CA SER A 75 -10.30 -15.70 -7.98
C SER A 75 -9.27 -15.23 -9.01
N LEU A 76 -8.52 -14.17 -8.71
CA LEU A 76 -7.52 -13.61 -9.61
C LEU A 76 -6.14 -14.27 -9.43
N ASN A 77 -5.16 -13.81 -10.21
CA ASN A 77 -3.77 -14.23 -10.10
C ASN A 77 -3.13 -13.73 -8.78
N LEU A 78 -3.35 -14.48 -7.70
CA LEU A 78 -2.87 -14.12 -6.37
C LEU A 78 -1.35 -13.99 -6.30
N LYS A 79 -0.59 -14.81 -7.04
CA LYS A 79 0.88 -14.76 -7.03
C LYS A 79 1.43 -13.37 -7.38
N ALA A 80 0.83 -12.71 -8.37
CA ALA A 80 1.22 -11.35 -8.74
C ALA A 80 0.91 -10.35 -7.61
N ILE A 81 -0.27 -10.48 -7.01
CA ILE A 81 -0.74 -9.59 -5.95
C ILE A 81 0.09 -9.79 -4.67
N SER A 82 0.38 -11.03 -4.27
CA SER A 82 1.25 -11.37 -3.14
C SER A 82 2.66 -10.81 -3.33
N ALA A 83 3.25 -11.01 -4.51
CA ALA A 83 4.59 -10.53 -4.80
C ALA A 83 4.68 -9.00 -4.69
N ALA A 84 3.64 -8.29 -5.14
CA ALA A 84 3.52 -6.85 -5.04
C ALA A 84 3.36 -6.37 -3.58
N ALA A 85 2.49 -7.02 -2.80
CA ALA A 85 2.34 -6.76 -1.37
C ALA A 85 3.67 -6.90 -0.61
N ILE A 86 4.36 -8.04 -0.78
CA ILE A 86 5.65 -8.29 -0.12
C ILE A 86 6.69 -7.26 -0.54
N THR A 87 6.74 -6.93 -1.84
CA THR A 87 7.63 -5.90 -2.37
C THR A 87 7.37 -4.56 -1.68
N GLY A 88 6.10 -4.14 -1.60
CA GLY A 88 5.72 -2.89 -0.94
C GLY A 88 6.12 -2.86 0.54
N VAL A 89 5.84 -3.93 1.29
CA VAL A 89 6.18 -4.02 2.72
C VAL A 89 7.69 -3.90 2.95
N LEU A 90 8.50 -4.54 2.12
CA LEU A 90 9.94 -4.66 2.35
C LEU A 90 10.78 -3.55 1.70
N ARG A 91 10.27 -2.85 0.68
CA ARG A 91 11.00 -1.80 -0.04
C ARG A 91 11.60 -0.69 0.84
N PRO A 92 10.92 -0.21 1.91
CA PRO A 92 11.51 0.78 2.82
C PRO A 92 12.79 0.30 3.52
N PHE A 93 12.98 -1.01 3.66
CA PHE A 93 14.15 -1.62 4.29
C PHE A 93 15.17 -2.15 3.27
N LEU A 94 14.71 -2.49 2.05
CA LEU A 94 15.48 -3.13 0.98
C LEU A 94 15.16 -2.46 -0.36
N PRO A 95 15.83 -1.35 -0.71
CA PRO A 95 15.51 -0.58 -1.91
C PRO A 95 15.57 -1.38 -3.22
N GLU A 96 16.41 -2.41 -3.29
CA GLU A 96 16.60 -3.28 -4.46
C GLU A 96 15.53 -4.38 -4.64
N ILE A 97 14.58 -4.50 -3.69
CA ILE A 97 13.54 -5.52 -3.78
C ILE A 97 12.52 -5.22 -4.89
N ASN A 98 12.06 -6.27 -5.56
CA ASN A 98 11.07 -6.19 -6.63
C ASN A 98 10.20 -7.47 -6.64
N MET A 99 9.17 -7.48 -7.49
CA MET A 99 8.21 -8.59 -7.56
C MET A 99 8.82 -9.93 -8.00
N VAL A 100 10.02 -9.92 -8.59
CA VAL A 100 10.72 -11.14 -9.02
C VAL A 100 11.38 -11.83 -7.84
N ASN A 101 12.00 -11.07 -6.94
CA ASN A 101 12.79 -11.61 -5.83
C ASN A 101 12.08 -11.54 -4.47
N SER A 102 10.94 -10.86 -4.35
CA SER A 102 10.32 -10.55 -3.06
C SER A 102 10.02 -11.77 -2.19
N ALA A 103 9.43 -12.82 -2.76
CA ALA A 103 9.12 -14.06 -2.05
C ALA A 103 10.39 -14.81 -1.58
N MET A 104 11.43 -14.84 -2.41
CA MET A 104 12.71 -15.47 -2.08
C MET A 104 13.40 -14.71 -0.94
N VAL A 105 13.48 -13.38 -1.06
CA VAL A 105 14.10 -12.51 -0.05
C VAL A 105 13.36 -12.59 1.29
N ALA A 106 12.03 -12.63 1.28
CA ALA A 106 11.24 -12.82 2.50
C ALA A 106 11.61 -14.14 3.20
N LYS A 107 11.66 -15.24 2.44
CA LYS A 107 12.05 -16.56 2.96
C LYS A 107 13.48 -16.59 3.51
N GLU A 108 14.45 -16.01 2.80
CA GLU A 108 15.86 -15.93 3.24
C GLU A 108 16.01 -15.14 4.55
N LYS A 109 15.18 -14.12 4.75
CA LYS A 109 15.14 -13.34 6.00
C LYS A 109 14.29 -13.98 7.10
N GLY A 110 13.74 -15.17 6.86
CA GLY A 110 12.90 -15.88 7.83
C GLY A 110 11.53 -15.22 8.06
N ILE A 111 11.07 -14.41 7.12
CA ILE A 111 9.75 -13.76 7.17
C ILE A 111 8.71 -14.76 6.69
N VAL A 112 7.76 -15.09 7.56
CA VAL A 112 6.66 -16.01 7.22
C VAL A 112 5.62 -15.26 6.38
N VAL A 113 5.33 -15.76 5.18
CA VAL A 113 4.25 -15.22 4.33
C VAL A 113 3.05 -16.16 4.39
N GLU A 114 1.89 -15.62 4.77
CA GLU A 114 0.62 -16.33 4.83
C GLU A 114 -0.37 -15.71 3.84
N GLU A 115 -1.09 -16.55 3.09
CA GLU A 115 -2.16 -16.13 2.20
C GLU A 115 -3.47 -16.75 2.66
N LEU A 116 -4.51 -15.93 2.78
CA LEU A 116 -5.86 -16.37 3.17
C LEU A 116 -6.85 -15.90 2.12
N THR A 117 -7.77 -16.77 1.72
CA THR A 117 -8.88 -16.42 0.82
C THR A 117 -10.21 -16.57 1.53
N ARG A 118 -11.14 -15.66 1.24
CA ARG A 118 -12.54 -15.71 1.69
C ARG A 118 -13.46 -15.39 0.52
N GLU A 119 -14.55 -16.14 0.38
CA GLU A 119 -15.50 -15.93 -0.72
C GLU A 119 -16.33 -14.64 -0.58
N VAL A 120 -16.53 -14.17 0.66
CA VAL A 120 -17.41 -13.02 0.96
C VAL A 120 -16.58 -11.84 1.45
N ALA A 121 -16.74 -10.68 0.80
CA ALA A 121 -16.10 -9.41 1.14
C ALA A 121 -17.07 -8.41 1.81
N GLY A 122 -17.98 -8.92 2.64
CA GLY A 122 -19.00 -8.10 3.32
C GLY A 122 -19.81 -7.25 2.34
N ASN A 123 -19.65 -5.92 2.42
CA ASN A 123 -20.38 -4.94 1.60
C ASN A 123 -19.65 -4.53 0.30
N LEU A 124 -18.42 -5.00 0.09
CA LEU A 124 -17.61 -4.68 -1.08
C LEU A 124 -17.48 -5.91 -1.98
N GLU A 125 -17.17 -5.68 -3.26
CA GLU A 125 -16.95 -6.78 -4.21
C GLU A 125 -15.62 -7.48 -3.99
N SER A 126 -14.59 -6.73 -3.59
CA SER A 126 -13.24 -7.25 -3.39
C SER A 126 -12.50 -6.45 -2.32
N VAL A 127 -11.83 -7.13 -1.41
CA VAL A 127 -10.99 -6.50 -0.38
C VAL A 127 -9.66 -7.22 -0.30
N ILE A 128 -8.58 -6.45 -0.21
CA ILE A 128 -7.26 -6.95 0.19
C ILE A 128 -6.94 -6.38 1.56
N ARG A 129 -6.64 -7.25 2.53
CA ARG A 129 -6.10 -6.86 3.84
C ARG A 129 -4.67 -7.36 3.95
N ILE A 130 -3.76 -6.50 4.37
CA ILE A 130 -2.39 -6.88 4.69
C ILE A 130 -2.16 -6.68 6.17
N VAL A 131 -1.59 -7.69 6.83
CA VAL A 131 -1.12 -7.65 8.22
C VAL A 131 0.39 -7.86 8.23
N VAL A 132 1.13 -6.87 8.73
CA VAL A 132 2.56 -6.95 8.97
C VAL A 132 2.78 -7.26 10.45
N GLU A 133 3.26 -8.46 10.72
CA GLU A 133 3.67 -8.91 12.04
C GLU A 133 5.11 -8.46 12.27
N ALA A 134 5.31 -7.45 13.11
CA ALA A 134 6.63 -6.95 13.49
C ALA A 134 6.95 -7.29 14.96
N GLN A 135 8.22 -7.18 15.34
CA GLN A 135 8.67 -7.52 16.69
C GLN A 135 7.98 -6.71 17.81
N ASP A 136 7.61 -5.46 17.52
CA ASP A 136 6.98 -4.56 18.49
C ASP A 136 5.46 -4.74 18.55
N MET A 137 4.78 -4.62 17.42
CA MET A 137 3.32 -4.73 17.31
C MET A 137 2.89 -5.03 15.87
N PRO A 138 1.74 -5.70 15.68
CA PRO A 138 1.16 -5.86 14.36
C PRO A 138 0.65 -4.53 13.80
N ARG A 139 0.68 -4.41 12.48
CA ARG A 139 0.12 -3.28 11.72
C ARG A 139 -0.69 -3.83 10.57
N HIS A 140 -1.87 -3.27 10.33
CA HIS A 140 -2.74 -3.74 9.26
C HIS A 140 -3.52 -2.61 8.62
N ALA A 141 -3.80 -2.81 7.34
CA ALA A 141 -4.65 -1.96 6.54
C ALA A 141 -5.40 -2.82 5.50
N SER A 142 -6.59 -2.36 5.14
CA SER A 142 -7.40 -2.95 4.08
C SER A 142 -7.66 -1.93 2.99
N GLY A 143 -7.79 -2.41 1.77
CA GLY A 143 -8.12 -1.60 0.62
C GLY A 143 -8.98 -2.34 -0.39
N THR A 144 -9.50 -1.58 -1.35
CA THR A 144 -10.30 -2.08 -2.47
C THR A 144 -9.95 -1.33 -3.75
N VAL A 145 -10.41 -1.85 -4.88
CA VAL A 145 -10.39 -1.17 -6.17
C VAL A 145 -11.84 -0.92 -6.56
N PHE A 146 -12.22 0.34 -6.72
CA PHE A 146 -13.57 0.69 -7.16
C PHE A 146 -13.71 0.58 -8.69
N HIS A 147 -14.93 0.80 -9.19
CA HIS A 147 -15.27 0.74 -10.62
C HIS A 147 -14.42 1.68 -11.52
N ASP A 148 -13.82 2.71 -10.94
CA ASP A 148 -12.89 3.62 -11.61
C ASP A 148 -11.48 3.01 -11.81
N GLY A 149 -11.25 1.79 -11.32
CA GLY A 149 -9.97 1.09 -11.39
C GLY A 149 -8.91 1.64 -10.44
N LYS A 150 -9.26 2.58 -9.55
CA LYS A 150 -8.29 3.20 -8.65
C LYS A 150 -8.21 2.47 -7.31
N PRO A 151 -7.00 2.22 -6.78
CA PRO A 151 -6.83 1.65 -5.46
C PRO A 151 -7.20 2.67 -4.37
N ARG A 152 -7.92 2.22 -3.34
CA ARG A 152 -8.24 3.01 -2.15
C ARG A 152 -7.97 2.23 -0.88
N ILE A 153 -7.48 2.92 0.14
CA ILE A 153 -7.55 2.44 1.52
C ILE A 153 -8.99 2.60 1.97
N ILE A 154 -9.52 1.57 2.64
CA ILE A 154 -10.86 1.58 3.27
C ILE A 154 -10.77 1.44 4.78
N GLU A 155 -9.65 0.92 5.30
CA GLU A 155 -9.47 0.71 6.73
C GLU A 155 -7.99 0.75 7.11
N ILE A 156 -7.69 1.38 8.24
CA ILE A 156 -6.37 1.37 8.87
C ILE A 156 -6.57 1.05 10.35
N ARG A 157 -5.93 -0.01 10.88
CA ARG A 157 -6.04 -0.38 12.31
C ARG A 157 -7.49 -0.47 12.81
N ASP A 158 -8.36 -1.12 12.02
CA ASP A 158 -9.79 -1.29 12.33
C ASP A 158 -10.60 0.01 12.38
N ILE A 159 -10.02 1.13 11.94
CA ILE A 159 -10.69 2.42 11.76
C ILE A 159 -10.98 2.60 10.27
N GLN A 160 -12.25 2.79 9.93
CA GLN A 160 -12.69 3.03 8.56
C GLN A 160 -12.17 4.39 8.06
N VAL A 161 -11.55 4.37 6.88
CA VAL A 161 -10.99 5.55 6.19
C VAL A 161 -11.17 5.32 4.70
N ASP A 162 -11.90 6.16 3.97
CA ASP A 162 -11.97 6.11 2.51
C ASP A 162 -10.95 7.09 1.93
N ALA A 163 -9.88 6.59 1.33
CA ALA A 163 -8.82 7.45 0.82
C ALA A 163 -8.08 6.88 -0.40
N GLU A 164 -7.82 7.76 -1.36
CA GLU A 164 -6.89 7.50 -2.46
C GLU A 164 -5.43 7.61 -2.01
N PHE A 165 -4.53 7.06 -2.82
CA PHE A 165 -3.08 7.25 -2.67
C PHE A 165 -2.61 8.43 -3.52
N ALA A 166 -1.77 9.29 -2.96
CA ALA A 166 -1.11 10.38 -3.68
C ALA A 166 0.43 10.30 -3.49
N PRO A 167 1.24 10.96 -4.34
CA PRO A 167 2.70 10.94 -4.22
C PRO A 167 3.23 11.44 -2.88
N HIS A 168 2.53 12.39 -2.26
CA HIS A 168 2.88 12.95 -0.95
C HIS A 168 1.69 12.83 0.00
N MET A 169 1.87 12.00 1.03
CA MET A 169 0.83 11.70 2.00
C MET A 169 1.33 11.95 3.43
N LEU A 170 0.42 12.34 4.31
CA LEU A 170 0.63 12.40 5.75
C LEU A 170 -0.30 11.39 6.43
N TYR A 171 0.29 10.52 7.24
CA TYR A 171 -0.43 9.69 8.20
C TYR A 171 -0.24 10.25 9.60
N VAL A 172 -1.34 10.56 10.26
CA VAL A 172 -1.35 11.06 11.63
C VAL A 172 -2.33 10.24 12.46
N ARG A 173 -1.84 9.65 13.55
CA ARG A 173 -2.68 9.11 14.61
C ARG A 173 -2.83 10.17 15.68
N ASN A 174 -4.05 10.53 16.01
CA ASN A 174 -4.36 11.56 17.00
C ASN A 174 -5.47 11.11 17.97
N ALA A 175 -5.64 11.84 19.06
CA ALA A 175 -6.85 11.76 19.87
C ALA A 175 -7.98 12.55 19.19
N ASP A 176 -9.20 11.99 19.15
CA ASP A 176 -10.39 12.69 18.64
C ASP A 176 -10.85 13.76 19.65
N LYS A 177 -10.23 14.95 19.57
CA LYS A 177 -10.52 16.09 20.45
C LYS A 177 -10.77 17.37 19.65
N PRO A 178 -11.63 18.27 20.16
CA PRO A 178 -11.84 19.58 19.56
C PRO A 178 -10.52 20.34 19.36
N GLY A 179 -10.37 20.99 18.22
CA GLY A 179 -9.21 21.82 17.88
C GLY A 179 -8.13 21.13 17.05
N PHE A 180 -8.12 19.79 16.94
CA PHE A 180 -7.12 19.07 16.15
C PHE A 180 -7.07 19.52 14.69
N ILE A 181 -8.21 19.48 13.99
CA ILE A 181 -8.30 19.81 12.56
C ILE A 181 -7.84 21.26 12.32
N GLY A 182 -8.25 22.19 13.18
CA GLY A 182 -7.85 23.60 13.08
C GLY A 182 -6.34 23.78 13.26
N GLN A 183 -5.76 23.24 14.33
CA GLN A 183 -4.33 23.35 14.59
C GLN A 183 -3.49 22.68 13.49
N PHE A 184 -3.91 21.49 13.05
CA PHE A 184 -3.21 20.76 12.00
C PHE A 184 -3.26 21.51 10.66
N GLY A 185 -4.43 22.03 10.28
CA GLY A 185 -4.58 22.86 9.08
C GLY A 185 -3.76 24.15 9.15
N SER A 186 -3.72 24.83 10.30
CA SER A 186 -2.89 26.02 10.50
C SER A 186 -1.41 25.71 10.34
N VAL A 187 -0.91 24.63 10.93
CA VAL A 187 0.51 24.22 10.81
C VAL A 187 0.91 23.98 9.35
N LEU A 188 0.06 23.32 8.56
CA LEU A 188 0.31 23.11 7.14
C LEU A 188 0.25 24.43 6.35
N GLY A 189 -0.78 25.25 6.59
CA GLY A 189 -0.96 26.53 5.89
C GLY A 189 0.15 27.54 6.18
N GLU A 190 0.64 27.61 7.42
CA GLU A 190 1.79 28.44 7.81
C GLU A 190 3.10 28.00 7.14
N ALA A 191 3.21 26.72 6.81
CA ALA A 191 4.32 26.18 6.04
C ALA A 191 4.12 26.30 4.52
N GLY A 192 2.99 26.86 4.07
CA GLY A 192 2.66 27.01 2.65
C GLY A 192 2.23 25.73 1.95
N VAL A 193 1.97 24.65 2.69
CA VAL A 193 1.64 23.33 2.12
C VAL A 193 0.14 23.21 1.87
N ASN A 194 -0.25 23.03 0.61
CA ASN A 194 -1.65 22.81 0.25
C ASN A 194 -2.11 21.37 0.57
N VAL A 195 -3.38 21.25 0.97
CA VAL A 195 -4.04 19.96 1.25
C VAL A 195 -4.95 19.60 0.07
N ALA A 196 -4.60 18.54 -0.66
CA ALA A 196 -5.39 18.04 -1.78
C ALA A 196 -6.60 17.23 -1.32
N THR A 197 -6.42 16.36 -0.32
CA THR A 197 -7.51 15.59 0.30
C THR A 197 -7.28 15.43 1.79
N PHE A 198 -8.35 15.37 2.56
CA PHE A 198 -8.30 15.20 4.00
C PHE A 198 -9.30 14.12 4.43
N ASN A 199 -8.79 12.93 4.76
CA ASN A 199 -9.61 11.81 5.21
C ASN A 199 -9.39 11.57 6.69
N LEU A 200 -10.50 11.46 7.45
CA LEU A 200 -10.47 11.27 8.90
C LEU A 200 -11.38 10.10 9.26
N GLY A 201 -10.78 9.09 9.89
CA GLY A 201 -11.50 8.01 10.57
C GLY A 201 -11.33 8.11 12.07
N ARG A 202 -12.30 7.61 12.85
CA ARG A 202 -12.20 7.47 14.30
C ARG A 202 -12.76 6.13 14.78
N ASP A 203 -12.23 5.60 15.88
CA ASP A 203 -12.76 4.37 16.49
C ASP A 203 -14.13 4.63 17.14
N LYS A 204 -14.20 5.65 18.00
CA LYS A 204 -15.38 6.10 18.73
C LYS A 204 -15.22 7.58 19.12
N PRO A 205 -16.31 8.28 19.46
CA PRO A 205 -16.23 9.66 19.93
C PRO A 205 -15.27 9.82 21.12
N GLY A 206 -14.30 10.73 21.01
CA GLY A 206 -13.31 10.99 22.06
C GLY A 206 -12.16 9.98 22.17
N GLY A 207 -12.12 8.98 21.29
CA GLY A 207 -11.11 7.94 21.26
C GLY A 207 -9.91 8.26 20.37
N ASP A 208 -9.48 7.27 19.59
CA ASP A 208 -8.40 7.39 18.63
C ASP A 208 -8.94 7.74 17.24
N ALA A 209 -8.23 8.62 16.55
CA ALA A 209 -8.49 8.98 15.17
C ALA A 209 -7.26 8.76 14.30
N ILE A 210 -7.52 8.55 13.02
CA ILE A 210 -6.53 8.48 11.94
C ILE A 210 -6.88 9.55 10.93
N CYS A 211 -5.93 10.45 10.75
CA CYS A 211 -5.95 11.47 9.72
C CYS A 211 -4.97 11.04 8.62
N TYR A 212 -5.48 10.92 7.40
CA TYR A 212 -4.75 10.47 6.23
C TYR A 212 -4.96 11.49 5.10
N VAL A 213 -3.90 12.24 4.80
CA VAL A 213 -3.99 13.52 4.10
C VAL A 213 -3.08 13.51 2.89
N ALA A 214 -3.61 13.86 1.72
CA ALA A 214 -2.80 14.13 0.55
C ALA A 214 -2.41 15.61 0.53
N VAL A 215 -1.14 15.86 0.24
CA VAL A 215 -0.59 17.22 0.09
C VAL A 215 0.08 17.33 -1.27
N ASP A 216 0.20 18.55 -1.78
CA ASP A 216 0.75 18.77 -3.13
C ASP A 216 2.29 18.66 -3.18
N GLU A 217 2.95 18.74 -2.03
CA GLU A 217 4.41 18.84 -1.91
C GLU A 217 4.96 17.97 -0.78
N ALA A 218 6.25 17.67 -0.86
CA ALA A 218 6.93 16.83 0.13
C ALA A 218 7.01 17.54 1.50
N ILE A 219 6.67 16.82 2.56
CA ILE A 219 6.73 17.34 3.93
C ILE A 219 8.18 17.39 4.42
N SER A 220 8.64 18.58 4.79
CA SER A 220 9.97 18.80 5.37
C SER A 220 10.09 18.22 6.78
N ASP A 221 11.33 18.03 7.25
CA ASP A 221 11.58 17.55 8.61
C ASP A 221 11.12 18.59 9.65
N GLU A 222 11.27 19.88 9.37
CA GLU A 222 10.79 20.94 10.26
C GLU A 222 9.27 20.94 10.39
N LEU A 223 8.55 20.76 9.27
CA LEU A 223 7.09 20.69 9.29
C LEU A 223 6.60 19.44 10.03
N LEU A 224 7.24 18.29 9.81
CA LEU A 224 6.90 17.06 10.54
C LEU A 224 7.13 17.22 12.05
N ALA A 225 8.20 17.89 12.46
CA ALA A 225 8.47 18.21 13.86
C ALA A 225 7.36 19.09 14.47
N LYS A 226 6.94 20.16 13.78
CA LYS A 226 5.81 21.00 14.21
C LYS A 226 4.50 20.22 14.36
N ILE A 227 4.22 19.28 13.44
CA ILE A 227 3.03 18.41 13.54
C ILE A 227 3.10 17.55 14.82
N HIS A 228 4.30 17.07 15.20
CA HIS A 228 4.48 16.31 16.44
C HIS A 228 4.28 17.13 17.72
N GLU A 229 4.42 18.46 17.67
CA GLU A 229 4.18 19.35 18.81
C GLU A 229 2.68 19.55 19.11
N ILE A 230 1.80 19.22 18.17
CA ILE A 230 0.35 19.29 18.38
C ILE A 230 -0.04 18.31 19.51
N PRO A 231 -0.62 18.76 20.63
CA PRO A 231 -0.83 17.91 21.81
C PRO A 231 -1.70 16.68 21.59
N MET A 232 -2.55 16.71 20.58
CA MET A 232 -3.45 15.61 20.22
C MET A 232 -2.77 14.54 19.36
N VAL A 233 -1.60 14.84 18.76
CA VAL A 233 -0.87 13.93 17.88
C VAL A 233 -0.13 12.88 18.71
N LYS A 234 -0.43 11.62 18.43
CA LYS A 234 0.26 10.46 19.04
C LYS A 234 1.38 9.96 18.14
N ARG A 235 1.20 10.09 16.83
CA ARG A 235 2.20 9.70 15.81
C ARG A 235 1.91 10.45 14.52
N ALA A 236 2.95 10.91 13.85
CA ALA A 236 2.89 11.44 12.50
C ALA A 236 3.97 10.79 11.65
N ARG A 237 3.66 10.54 10.37
CA ARG A 237 4.60 10.03 9.36
C ARG A 237 4.27 10.65 8.01
N ARG A 238 5.29 11.17 7.34
CA ARG A 238 5.23 11.39 5.89
C ARG A 238 5.31 10.05 5.18
N LEU A 239 4.56 9.92 4.11
CA LEU A 239 4.47 8.72 3.29
C LEU A 239 4.65 9.12 1.83
N LYS A 240 5.27 8.21 1.07
CA LYS A 240 5.49 8.35 -0.37
C LYS A 240 5.07 7.07 -1.08
N PHE A 241 4.40 7.21 -2.22
CA PHE A 241 3.94 6.11 -3.06
C PHE A 241 4.51 6.25 -4.47
#